data_AF-A0AA35Y9M4-F1
#
_entry.id   AF-A0AA35Y9M4-F1
#
_cell.length_a   1.000
_cell.length_b   1.000
_cell.length_c   1.000
_cell.angle_alpha   90.00
_cell.angle_beta   90.00
_cell.angle_gamma   90.00
#
_symmetry.space_group_name_H-M   'P 1'
#
loop_
_entity.id
_entity.type
_entity.pdbx_description
1 polymer ?
#
loop_
_entity_poly.entity_id
_entity_poly.type
_entity_poly.pdbx_seq_one_letter_code
_entity_poly.pdbx_strand_id
1 'polypeptide(L)'
;MSSSAMNPPIQDQLQTLTISPLTVTLKRLPHLTDDLPNLQTQNNPLQNNSFYHLCDDGFYISHSDVILRQIVFDFSGNFPSSSPHLAYHRAGPRKEIFFNPKQVCVAIVTCGGLCPGLNTVIRELVVGLWELYGVREIFGIKAGYRGFYSGDPIRLDPKLVHNWHKRGGTVLETSRGGFDLQKIVDAIQNRRFNQHGLESNINCGFDSDKPN
;
A
#
# COMPACT_ATOMS: atom_id res chain seq x y z
N MET A 1 9.68 67.90 -15.56
CA MET A 1 9.68 66.94 -14.43
C MET A 1 8.41 66.10 -14.52
N SER A 2 8.44 65.04 -15.33
CA SER A 2 7.34 64.07 -15.43
C SER A 2 7.52 63.03 -14.32
N SER A 3 6.65 63.04 -13.30
CA SER A 3 6.71 62.02 -12.27
C SER A 3 6.23 60.68 -12.85
N SER A 4 7.12 59.70 -12.81
CA SER A 4 6.81 58.30 -13.07
C SER A 4 5.92 57.79 -11.92
N ALA A 5 4.64 57.52 -12.21
CA ALA A 5 3.79 56.80 -11.29
C ALA A 5 4.30 55.35 -11.16
N MET A 6 4.92 55.04 -10.01
CA MET A 6 5.17 53.65 -9.63
C MET A 6 3.82 52.96 -9.43
N ASN A 7 3.53 51.91 -10.18
CA ASN A 7 2.42 51.02 -9.87
C ASN A 7 2.65 50.40 -8.47
N PRO A 8 1.63 50.38 -7.60
CA PRO A 8 1.75 49.75 -6.29
C PRO A 8 2.03 48.25 -6.46
N PRO A 9 2.76 47.62 -5.52
CA PRO A 9 3.02 46.20 -5.56
C PRO A 9 1.70 45.45 -5.50
N ILE A 10 1.55 44.43 -6.36
CA ILE A 10 0.43 43.49 -6.31
C ILE A 10 0.51 42.81 -4.94
N GLN A 11 -0.34 43.21 -4.01
CA GLN A 11 -0.54 42.48 -2.77
C GLN A 11 -1.19 41.14 -3.13
N ASP A 12 -0.52 40.03 -2.82
CA ASP A 12 -1.11 38.69 -2.86
C ASP A 12 -2.31 38.68 -1.92
N GLN A 13 -3.50 38.98 -2.45
CA GLN A 13 -4.74 38.90 -1.69
C GLN A 13 -5.12 37.42 -1.56
N LEU A 14 -4.74 36.83 -0.43
CA LEU A 14 -5.21 35.52 -0.02
C LEU A 14 -6.72 35.60 0.26
N GLN A 15 -7.52 34.98 -0.61
CA GLN A 15 -8.96 34.83 -0.41
C GLN A 15 -9.24 33.51 0.33
N THR A 16 -9.81 33.60 1.52
CA THR A 16 -10.29 32.41 2.25
C THR A 16 -11.62 31.95 1.65
N LEU A 17 -11.64 30.73 1.10
CA LEU A 17 -12.85 30.09 0.59
C LEU A 17 -13.36 29.08 1.63
N THR A 18 -14.60 29.25 2.08
CA THR A 18 -15.24 28.34 3.03
C THR A 18 -16.13 27.34 2.28
N ILE A 19 -15.86 26.05 2.44
CA ILE A 19 -16.69 24.97 1.90
C ILE A 19 -17.76 24.63 2.97
N SER A 20 -18.97 25.18 2.83
CA SER A 20 -20.08 24.99 3.79
C SER A 20 -21.05 23.88 3.37
N PRO A 21 -21.78 23.29 4.34
CA PRO A 21 -21.40 22.02 4.95
C PRO A 21 -21.21 20.91 3.91
N LEU A 22 -19.95 20.51 3.72
CA LEU A 22 -19.60 19.35 2.90
C LEU A 22 -20.02 18.07 3.62
N THR A 23 -21.08 17.41 3.16
CA THR A 23 -21.41 16.08 3.66
C THR A 23 -20.53 15.05 2.95
N VAL A 24 -19.67 14.41 3.72
CA VAL A 24 -18.71 13.41 3.24
C VAL A 24 -19.13 12.03 3.75
N THR A 25 -19.24 11.08 2.85
CA THR A 25 -19.44 9.67 3.18
C THR A 25 -18.09 8.95 3.17
N LEU A 26 -17.67 8.48 4.33
CA LEU A 26 -16.48 7.63 4.46
C LEU A 26 -16.78 6.22 3.95
N LYS A 27 -16.01 5.75 2.98
CA LYS A 27 -16.13 4.37 2.51
C LYS A 27 -15.42 3.43 3.49
N ARG A 28 -16.20 2.58 4.17
CA ARG A 28 -15.65 1.52 5.02
C ARG A 28 -14.88 0.51 4.15
N LEU A 29 -13.67 0.20 4.59
CA LEU A 29 -12.84 -0.87 4.04
C LEU A 29 -12.95 -2.11 4.95
N PRO A 30 -12.87 -3.33 4.40
CA PRO A 30 -12.70 -4.53 5.20
C PRO A 30 -11.48 -4.37 6.13
N HIS A 31 -11.67 -4.69 7.40
CA HIS A 31 -10.62 -4.59 8.41
C HIS A 31 -10.31 -5.97 8.98
N LEU A 32 -9.05 -6.23 9.32
CA LEU A 32 -8.62 -7.53 9.83
C LEU A 32 -9.41 -7.98 11.09
N THR A 33 -9.80 -7.02 11.92
CA THR A 33 -10.60 -7.30 13.14
C THR A 33 -12.05 -7.65 12.84
N ASP A 34 -12.54 -7.47 11.61
CA ASP A 34 -13.87 -7.92 11.21
C ASP A 34 -13.92 -9.46 11.22
N ASP A 35 -12.80 -10.12 10.87
CA ASP A 35 -12.67 -11.58 10.86
C ASP A 35 -11.97 -12.12 12.13
N LEU A 36 -11.15 -11.31 12.80
CA LEU A 36 -10.34 -11.68 13.97
C LEU A 36 -10.55 -10.69 15.13
N PRO A 37 -11.64 -10.83 15.92
CA PRO A 37 -12.09 -9.79 16.85
C PRO A 37 -11.21 -9.58 18.09
N ASN A 38 -10.35 -10.54 18.43
CA ASN A 38 -9.53 -10.53 19.66
C ASN A 38 -8.03 -10.32 19.40
N LEU A 39 -7.67 -9.62 18.32
CA LEU A 39 -6.28 -9.31 18.00
C LEU A 39 -5.71 -8.28 18.97
N GLN A 40 -4.60 -8.62 19.61
CA GLN A 40 -3.85 -7.67 20.42
C GLN A 40 -2.99 -6.78 19.53
N THR A 41 -2.93 -5.49 19.87
CA THR A 41 -2.04 -4.53 19.23
C THR A 41 -0.72 -4.44 19.98
N GLN A 42 0.34 -4.05 19.28
CA GLN A 42 1.62 -3.70 19.88
C GLN A 42 2.21 -2.47 19.19
N ASN A 43 3.16 -1.81 19.85
CA ASN A 43 3.86 -0.67 19.28
C ASN A 43 4.64 -1.05 18.01
N ASN A 44 4.56 -0.19 17.01
CA ASN A 44 5.27 -0.36 15.76
C ASN A 44 6.79 -0.25 16.01
N PRO A 45 7.61 -1.22 15.55
CA PRO A 45 9.07 -1.20 15.73
C PRO A 45 9.74 0.05 15.13
N LEU A 46 9.09 0.70 14.16
CA LEU A 46 9.52 1.98 13.60
C LEU A 46 9.70 3.08 14.64
N GLN A 47 9.01 3.01 15.78
CA GLN A 47 9.13 3.99 16.87
C GLN A 47 10.56 4.09 17.41
N ASN A 48 11.30 2.98 17.36
CA ASN A 48 12.64 2.86 17.95
C ASN A 48 13.74 2.78 16.88
N ASN A 49 13.43 3.06 15.60
CA ASN A 49 14.38 2.91 14.51
C ASN A 49 15.28 4.15 14.37
N SER A 50 16.59 3.98 14.55
CA SER A 50 17.58 5.07 14.53
C SER A 50 17.69 5.79 13.17
N PHE A 51 17.28 5.17 12.07
CA PHE A 51 17.34 5.76 10.73
C PHE A 51 16.09 6.60 10.38
N TYR A 52 15.03 6.52 11.19
CA TYR A 52 13.82 7.31 11.03
C TYR A 52 13.72 8.27 12.20
N HIS A 53 14.24 9.49 12.01
CA HIS A 53 13.97 10.58 12.94
C HIS A 53 12.50 10.96 12.80
N LEU A 54 11.69 10.45 13.72
CA LEU A 54 10.29 10.81 13.85
C LEU A 54 10.23 12.28 14.26
N CYS A 55 10.00 13.18 13.31
CA CYS A 55 9.32 14.40 13.67
C CYS A 55 7.93 13.96 14.15
N ASP A 56 7.63 14.13 15.44
CA ASP A 56 6.43 13.61 16.09
C ASP A 56 5.13 14.05 15.38
N ASP A 57 5.18 15.18 14.67
CA ASP A 57 4.06 15.70 13.89
C ASP A 57 4.04 15.11 12.46
N GLY A 58 3.21 14.08 12.27
CA GLY A 58 2.68 13.70 10.95
C GLY A 58 3.28 12.46 10.28
N PHE A 59 4.24 11.76 10.90
CA PHE A 59 4.74 10.49 10.35
C PHE A 59 3.70 9.37 10.43
N TYR A 60 3.12 9.17 11.61
CA TYR A 60 2.08 8.17 11.81
C TYR A 60 0.72 8.70 11.40
N ILE A 61 0.02 7.92 10.60
CA ILE A 61 -1.31 8.24 10.12
C ILE A 61 -2.35 7.73 11.12
N SER A 62 -3.29 8.59 11.50
CA SER A 62 -4.37 8.24 12.41
C SER A 62 -5.52 7.52 11.69
N HIS A 63 -6.37 6.84 12.44
CA HIS A 63 -7.63 6.26 11.93
C HIS A 63 -8.59 7.35 11.41
N SER A 64 -8.44 8.59 11.89
CA SER A 64 -9.21 9.75 11.46
C SER A 64 -8.73 10.35 10.13
N ASP A 65 -7.56 9.95 9.63
CA ASP A 65 -6.96 10.56 8.45
C ASP A 65 -7.60 10.00 7.19
N VAL A 66 -8.30 10.86 6.46
CA VAL A 66 -9.04 10.51 5.26
C VAL A 66 -8.66 11.42 4.09
N ILE A 67 -8.75 10.88 2.88
CA ILE A 67 -8.52 11.58 1.61
C ILE A 67 -9.85 11.67 0.87
N LEU A 68 -10.19 12.87 0.41
CA LEU A 68 -11.35 13.09 -0.43
C LEU A 68 -11.11 12.54 -1.84
N ARG A 69 -12.08 11.79 -2.36
CA ARG A 69 -12.06 11.32 -3.76
C ARG A 69 -12.09 12.47 -4.75
N GLN A 70 -12.92 13.48 -4.46
CA GLN A 70 -13.09 14.66 -5.28
C GLN A 70 -12.49 15.85 -4.53
N ILE A 71 -11.38 16.35 -5.06
CA ILE A 71 -10.65 17.51 -4.52
C ILE A 71 -10.90 18.79 -5.32
N VAL A 72 -11.61 18.67 -6.44
CA VAL A 72 -11.96 19.80 -7.31
C VAL A 72 -13.38 20.25 -6.99
N PHE A 73 -13.51 21.53 -6.64
CA PHE A 73 -14.77 22.19 -6.30
C PHE A 73 -15.05 23.28 -7.33
N ASP A 74 -16.26 23.27 -7.89
CA ASP A 74 -16.75 24.34 -8.75
C ASP A 74 -17.67 25.26 -7.94
N PHE A 75 -17.25 26.52 -7.78
CA PHE A 75 -18.02 27.55 -7.07
C PHE A 75 -18.95 28.34 -7.99
N SER A 76 -18.94 28.11 -9.31
CA SER A 76 -19.79 28.81 -10.26
C SER A 76 -21.27 28.40 -10.17
N GLY A 77 -21.58 27.28 -9.50
CA GLY A 77 -22.94 26.76 -9.35
C GLY A 77 -23.53 26.15 -10.62
N ASN A 78 -22.76 26.06 -11.70
CA ASN A 78 -23.24 25.61 -13.01
C ASN A 78 -23.37 24.08 -13.11
N PHE A 79 -22.64 23.33 -12.28
CA PHE A 79 -22.73 21.88 -12.23
C PHE A 79 -23.27 21.44 -10.87
N PRO A 80 -24.47 20.83 -10.81
CA PRO A 80 -24.94 20.24 -9.56
C PRO A 80 -24.02 19.06 -9.20
N SER A 81 -23.36 19.13 -8.05
CA SER A 81 -22.65 17.98 -7.47
C SER A 81 -23.70 16.98 -6.96
N SER A 82 -24.29 16.21 -7.86
CA SER A 82 -25.39 15.28 -7.54
C SER A 82 -24.93 14.02 -6.81
N SER A 83 -23.63 13.78 -6.68
CA SER A 83 -23.06 12.64 -5.97
C SER A 83 -22.49 13.05 -4.60
N PRO A 84 -22.70 12.25 -3.54
CA PRO A 84 -22.11 12.52 -2.24
C PRO A 84 -20.58 12.53 -2.33
N HIS A 85 -19.94 13.43 -1.58
CA HIS A 85 -18.48 13.45 -1.50
C HIS A 85 -18.01 12.17 -0.80
N LEU A 86 -17.15 11.41 -1.46
CA LEU A 86 -16.58 10.19 -0.89
C LEU A 86 -15.21 10.48 -0.29
N ALA A 87 -14.93 9.83 0.84
CA ALA A 87 -13.61 9.79 1.45
C ALA A 87 -13.12 8.36 1.67
N TYR A 88 -11.81 8.19 1.70
CA TYR A 88 -11.11 6.94 1.95
C TYR A 88 -10.04 7.13 3.03
N HIS A 89 -9.77 6.12 3.84
CA HIS A 89 -8.67 6.18 4.80
C HIS A 89 -7.31 6.33 4.09
N ARG A 90 -6.46 7.19 4.63
CA ARG A 90 -5.10 7.40 4.11
C ARG A 90 -4.21 6.19 4.43
N ALA A 91 -3.50 5.66 3.44
CA ALA A 91 -2.48 4.63 3.64
C ALA A 91 -1.22 5.25 4.28
N GLY A 92 -0.54 4.48 5.13
CA GLY A 92 0.70 4.90 5.79
C GLY A 92 0.99 4.13 7.08
N PRO A 93 2.14 4.35 7.70
CA PRO A 93 2.52 3.66 8.94
C PRO A 93 1.57 4.03 10.08
N ARG A 94 1.21 3.03 10.90
CA ARG A 94 0.39 3.20 12.11
C ARG A 94 1.27 3.09 13.35
N LYS A 95 0.90 3.78 14.43
CA LYS A 95 1.62 3.71 15.72
C LYS A 95 1.60 2.29 16.29
N GLU A 96 0.51 1.58 16.05
CA GLU A 96 0.28 0.22 16.52
C GLU A 96 0.12 -0.74 15.34
N ILE A 97 0.59 -1.98 15.51
CA ILE A 97 0.48 -3.08 14.54
C ILE A 97 -0.09 -4.33 15.21
N PHE A 98 -0.77 -5.18 14.44
CA PHE A 98 -1.40 -6.41 14.95
C PHE A 98 -0.43 -7.59 15.04
N PHE A 99 0.53 -7.69 14.11
CA PHE A 99 1.42 -8.85 14.03
C PHE A 99 2.79 -8.56 14.61
N ASN A 100 3.30 -9.49 15.43
CA ASN A 100 4.65 -9.41 15.97
C ASN A 100 5.66 -9.75 14.86
N PRO A 101 6.53 -8.81 14.43
CA PRO A 101 7.42 -9.04 13.30
C PRO A 101 8.34 -10.27 13.44
N LYS A 102 8.68 -10.67 14.68
CA LYS A 102 9.51 -11.86 14.94
C LYS A 102 8.79 -13.18 14.66
N GLN A 103 7.46 -13.16 14.66
CA GLN A 103 6.60 -14.33 14.41
C GLN A 103 5.96 -14.29 13.04
N VAL A 104 6.18 -13.23 12.27
CA VAL A 104 5.63 -13.08 10.92
C VAL A 104 6.45 -13.91 9.93
N CYS A 105 5.74 -14.69 9.13
CA CYS A 105 6.24 -15.43 7.99
C CYS A 105 5.53 -14.90 6.74
N VAL A 106 6.27 -14.20 5.88
CA VAL A 106 5.74 -13.51 4.71
C VAL A 106 5.92 -14.36 3.46
N ALA A 107 4.86 -14.49 2.66
CA ALA A 107 4.97 -14.96 1.28
C ALA A 107 4.67 -13.82 0.30
N ILE A 108 5.56 -13.62 -0.67
CA ILE A 108 5.46 -12.66 -1.78
C ILE A 108 5.26 -13.45 -3.06
N VAL A 109 4.23 -13.10 -3.84
CA VAL A 109 3.94 -13.75 -5.12
C VAL A 109 3.58 -12.68 -6.16
N THR A 110 4.06 -12.88 -7.40
CA THR A 110 3.71 -12.04 -8.56
C THR A 110 2.88 -12.83 -9.55
N CYS A 111 1.62 -12.43 -9.75
CA CYS A 111 0.67 -13.12 -10.64
C CYS A 111 0.28 -12.23 -11.84
N GLY A 112 -0.06 -12.85 -12.97
CA GLY A 112 -0.63 -12.15 -14.13
C GLY A 112 0.40 -11.72 -15.18
N GLY A 113 0.23 -10.51 -15.70
CA GLY A 113 1.08 -9.95 -16.76
C GLY A 113 2.37 -9.34 -16.21
N LEU A 114 3.42 -9.30 -17.04
CA LEU A 114 4.66 -8.60 -16.67
C LEU A 114 4.47 -7.09 -16.84
N CYS A 115 4.74 -6.34 -15.78
CA CYS A 115 4.78 -4.89 -15.77
C CYS A 115 6.20 -4.43 -15.40
N PRO A 116 6.73 -3.34 -15.99
CA PRO A 116 7.99 -2.76 -15.52
C PRO A 116 7.89 -2.38 -14.04
N GLY A 117 8.92 -2.72 -13.26
CA GLY A 117 9.03 -2.34 -11.85
C GLY A 117 8.67 -3.42 -10.84
N LEU A 118 8.13 -4.58 -11.24
CA LEU A 118 7.79 -5.68 -10.31
C LEU A 118 8.98 -6.07 -9.40
N ASN A 119 10.17 -6.22 -9.99
CA ASN A 119 11.38 -6.50 -9.23
C ASN A 119 11.76 -5.40 -8.24
N THR A 120 11.48 -4.14 -8.57
CA THR A 120 11.70 -3.01 -7.66
C THR A 120 10.75 -3.11 -6.48
N VAL A 121 9.46 -3.39 -6.72
CA VAL A 121 8.50 -3.51 -5.61
C VAL A 121 8.83 -4.68 -4.70
N ILE A 122 9.17 -5.86 -5.25
CA ILE A 122 9.62 -7.02 -4.45
C ILE A 122 10.84 -6.65 -3.60
N ARG A 123 11.83 -5.94 -4.18
CA ARG A 123 13.01 -5.48 -3.44
C ARG A 123 12.62 -4.55 -2.30
N GLU A 124 11.81 -3.53 -2.53
CA GLU A 124 11.40 -2.57 -1.50
C GLU A 124 10.58 -3.24 -0.39
N LEU A 125 9.73 -4.21 -0.73
CA LEU A 125 9.01 -5.01 0.26
C LEU A 125 9.97 -5.81 1.14
N VAL A 126 10.93 -6.53 0.53
CA VAL A 126 11.90 -7.34 1.29
C VAL A 126 12.79 -6.46 2.17
N VAL A 127 13.30 -5.35 1.64
CA VAL A 127 14.13 -4.40 2.40
C VAL A 127 13.31 -3.75 3.52
N GLY A 128 12.09 -3.30 3.23
CA GLY A 128 11.20 -2.70 4.22
C GLY A 128 10.86 -3.65 5.35
N LEU A 129 10.43 -4.87 5.04
CA LEU A 129 10.14 -5.90 6.05
C LEU A 129 11.38 -6.24 6.89
N TRP A 130 12.54 -6.32 6.26
CA TRP A 130 13.78 -6.72 6.93
C TRP A 130 14.37 -5.62 7.81
N GLU A 131 14.54 -4.41 7.28
CA GLU A 131 15.24 -3.31 7.95
C GLU A 131 14.30 -2.49 8.85
N LEU A 132 13.03 -2.31 8.45
CA LEU A 132 12.09 -1.46 9.18
C LEU A 132 11.33 -2.22 10.25
N TYR A 133 10.87 -3.43 9.92
CA TYR A 133 10.05 -4.24 10.80
C TYR A 133 10.83 -5.37 11.49
N GLY A 134 12.02 -5.73 11.00
CA GLY A 134 12.83 -6.79 11.59
C GLY A 134 12.35 -8.21 11.27
N VAL A 135 11.52 -8.37 10.24
CA VAL A 135 11.04 -9.68 9.78
C VAL A 135 12.20 -10.45 9.13
N ARG A 136 12.31 -11.75 9.42
CA ARG A 136 13.41 -12.62 8.93
C ARG A 136 12.94 -13.81 8.10
N GLU A 137 11.67 -14.16 8.20
CA GLU A 137 11.04 -15.24 7.44
C GLU A 137 10.25 -14.62 6.28
N ILE A 138 10.95 -14.37 5.17
CA ILE A 138 10.38 -13.79 3.95
C ILE A 138 10.63 -14.76 2.81
N PHE A 139 9.57 -15.11 2.08
CA PHE A 139 9.60 -16.13 1.04
C PHE A 139 9.00 -15.61 -0.26
N GLY A 140 9.62 -15.95 -1.38
CA GLY A 140 9.11 -15.71 -2.73
C GLY A 140 8.50 -16.96 -3.32
N ILE A 141 7.25 -16.88 -3.75
CA ILE A 141 6.54 -17.95 -4.45
C ILE A 141 6.77 -17.78 -5.95
N LYS A 142 7.31 -18.83 -6.58
CA LYS A 142 7.63 -18.80 -8.01
C LYS A 142 6.43 -19.05 -8.91
N ALA A 143 6.42 -18.51 -10.12
CA ALA A 143 5.46 -18.85 -11.16
C ALA A 143 3.97 -18.64 -10.76
N GLY A 144 3.68 -17.54 -10.06
CA GLY A 144 2.32 -17.15 -9.68
C GLY A 144 1.65 -18.11 -8.69
N TYR A 145 0.32 -18.23 -8.76
CA TYR A 145 -0.46 -19.06 -7.82
C TYR A 145 -0.07 -20.54 -7.82
N ARG A 146 0.33 -21.07 -8.98
CA ARG A 146 0.74 -22.47 -9.11
C ARG A 146 1.93 -22.80 -8.20
N GLY A 147 2.81 -21.82 -7.94
CA GLY A 147 3.98 -22.00 -7.07
C GLY A 147 3.67 -22.34 -5.62
N PHE A 148 2.45 -22.07 -5.14
CA PHE A 148 2.07 -22.46 -3.78
C PHE A 148 2.11 -23.98 -3.59
N TYR A 149 1.78 -24.74 -4.63
CA TYR A 149 1.65 -26.20 -4.56
C TYR A 149 2.54 -26.96 -5.56
N SER A 150 3.20 -26.28 -6.50
CA SER A 150 4.06 -26.93 -7.50
C SER A 150 5.56 -26.85 -7.22
N GLY A 151 5.97 -26.19 -6.14
CA GLY A 151 7.38 -26.01 -5.83
C GLY A 151 7.64 -25.39 -4.47
N ASP A 152 8.92 -25.35 -4.12
CA ASP A 152 9.36 -24.78 -2.84
C ASP A 152 9.57 -23.26 -2.94
N PRO A 153 9.20 -22.49 -1.91
CA PRO A 153 9.44 -21.06 -1.86
C PRO A 153 10.93 -20.77 -1.77
N ILE A 154 11.36 -19.66 -2.36
CA ILE A 154 12.72 -19.16 -2.21
C ILE A 154 12.77 -18.23 -1.01
N ARG A 155 13.70 -18.44 -0.08
CA ARG A 155 13.94 -17.49 1.00
C ARG A 155 14.52 -16.19 0.44
N LEU A 156 13.91 -15.07 0.79
CA LEU A 156 14.31 -13.74 0.34
C LEU A 156 15.03 -13.00 1.47
N ASP A 157 16.11 -12.32 1.11
CA ASP A 157 16.84 -11.41 1.99
C ASP A 157 17.33 -10.18 1.19
N PRO A 158 17.68 -9.06 1.86
CA PRO A 158 18.14 -7.85 1.19
C PRO A 158 19.34 -8.04 0.26
N LYS A 159 20.23 -9.02 0.54
CA LYS A 159 21.41 -9.28 -0.29
C LYS A 159 20.99 -9.95 -1.59
N LEU A 160 20.09 -10.93 -1.53
CA LEU A 160 19.56 -11.63 -2.68
C LEU A 160 18.83 -10.68 -3.65
N VAL A 161 17.99 -9.79 -3.11
CA VAL A 161 17.17 -8.87 -3.92
C VAL A 161 17.90 -7.60 -4.36
N HIS A 162 19.14 -7.38 -3.90
CA HIS A 162 19.84 -6.10 -4.03
C HIS A 162 19.82 -5.53 -5.45
N ASN A 163 20.12 -6.35 -6.46
CA ASN A 163 20.21 -5.95 -7.87
C ASN A 163 18.96 -6.27 -8.71
N TRP A 164 17.85 -6.70 -8.10
CA TRP A 164 16.67 -7.12 -8.87
C TRP A 164 16.02 -5.95 -9.62
N HIS A 165 16.02 -4.75 -9.05
CA HIS A 165 15.52 -3.52 -9.69
C HIS A 165 16.19 -3.19 -11.04
N LYS A 166 17.39 -3.72 -11.31
CA LYS A 166 18.10 -3.55 -12.59
C LYS A 166 17.67 -4.56 -13.67
N ARG A 167 16.85 -5.56 -13.30
CA ARG A 167 16.39 -6.63 -14.18
C ARG A 167 14.96 -6.38 -14.64
N GLY A 168 14.70 -6.60 -15.93
CA GLY A 168 13.34 -6.59 -16.47
C GLY A 168 12.50 -7.80 -16.00
N GLY A 169 11.17 -7.66 -16.07
CA GLY A 169 10.22 -8.70 -15.65
C GLY A 169 10.15 -8.89 -14.13
N THR A 170 9.88 -10.13 -13.69
CA THR A 170 9.94 -10.55 -12.28
C THR A 170 10.88 -11.75 -12.13
N VAL A 171 11.80 -11.70 -11.15
CA VAL A 171 12.70 -12.82 -10.82
C VAL A 171 11.94 -14.01 -10.25
N LEU A 172 10.79 -13.78 -9.62
CA LEU A 172 9.91 -14.85 -9.13
C LEU A 172 9.15 -15.54 -10.26
N GLU A 173 9.29 -15.09 -11.51
CA GLU A 173 8.45 -15.50 -12.63
C GLU A 173 6.96 -15.20 -12.36
N THR A 174 6.14 -15.31 -13.41
CA THR A 174 4.70 -15.13 -13.26
C THR A 174 3.97 -16.14 -14.12
N SER A 175 2.72 -16.42 -13.77
CA SER A 175 1.83 -17.24 -14.58
C SER A 175 0.43 -16.65 -14.61
N ARG A 176 -0.31 -17.00 -15.66
CA ARG A 176 -1.75 -16.76 -15.76
C ARG A 176 -2.47 -18.05 -15.39
N GLY A 177 -3.53 -17.96 -14.58
CA GLY A 177 -4.27 -19.12 -14.07
C GLY A 177 -3.53 -19.87 -12.95
N GLY A 178 -3.90 -21.15 -12.74
CA GLY A 178 -3.33 -21.96 -11.66
C GLY A 178 -3.81 -21.57 -10.26
N PHE A 179 -4.94 -20.85 -10.19
CA PHE A 179 -5.60 -20.56 -8.93
C PHE A 179 -6.41 -21.80 -8.50
N ASP A 180 -6.02 -22.38 -7.37
CA ASP A 180 -6.74 -23.47 -6.72
C ASP A 180 -6.83 -23.13 -5.24
N LEU A 181 -8.01 -22.69 -4.81
CA LEU A 181 -8.24 -22.13 -3.47
C LEU A 181 -7.79 -23.11 -2.38
N GLN A 182 -8.18 -24.39 -2.49
CA GLN A 182 -7.88 -25.39 -1.46
C GLN A 182 -6.38 -25.63 -1.36
N LYS A 183 -5.71 -25.87 -2.49
CA LYS A 183 -4.25 -26.10 -2.50
C LYS A 183 -3.46 -24.89 -2.00
N ILE A 184 -3.92 -23.67 -2.32
CA ILE A 184 -3.27 -22.45 -1.84
C ILE A 184 -3.45 -22.31 -0.33
N VAL A 185 -4.68 -22.48 0.18
CA VAL A 185 -4.95 -22.41 1.63
C VAL A 185 -4.17 -23.48 2.39
N ASP A 186 -4.14 -24.71 1.89
CA ASP A 186 -3.35 -25.80 2.47
C ASP A 186 -1.86 -25.46 2.49
N ALA A 187 -1.33 -24.93 1.38
CA ALA A 187 0.07 -24.51 1.32
C ALA A 187 0.39 -23.38 2.31
N ILE A 188 -0.52 -22.42 2.46
CA ILE A 188 -0.41 -21.31 3.41
C ILE A 188 -0.36 -21.84 4.85
N GLN A 189 -1.29 -22.72 5.21
CA GLN A 189 -1.38 -23.32 6.53
C GLN A 189 -0.17 -24.20 6.84
N ASN A 190 0.20 -25.09 5.92
CA ASN A 190 1.32 -26.02 6.08
C ASN A 190 2.66 -25.29 6.22
N ARG A 191 2.84 -24.17 5.51
CA ARG A 191 4.06 -23.35 5.56
C ARG A 191 4.00 -22.25 6.62
N ARG A 192 2.90 -22.17 7.38
CA ARG A 192 2.64 -21.19 8.45
C ARG A 192 2.83 -19.74 8.02
N PHE A 193 2.46 -19.44 6.79
CA PHE A 193 2.43 -18.06 6.35
C PHE A 193 1.26 -17.34 7.04
N ASN A 194 1.55 -16.24 7.72
CA ASN A 194 0.56 -15.44 8.46
C ASN A 194 0.48 -14.00 7.94
N GLN A 195 1.32 -13.65 6.96
CA GLN A 195 1.21 -12.44 6.18
C GLN A 195 1.46 -12.74 4.70
N HIS A 196 0.55 -12.30 3.85
CA HIS A 196 0.64 -12.49 2.41
C HIS A 196 0.68 -11.15 1.71
N GLY A 197 1.80 -10.85 1.07
CA GLY A 197 1.91 -9.76 0.11
C GLY A 197 1.44 -10.29 -1.23
N LEU A 198 0.15 -10.15 -1.52
CA LEU A 198 -0.35 -10.45 -2.86
C LEU A 198 -0.10 -9.22 -3.74
N GLU A 199 0.92 -9.28 -4.59
CA GLU A 199 1.03 -8.34 -5.71
C GLU A 199 0.26 -8.91 -6.89
N SER A 200 -1.05 -9.10 -6.70
CA SER A 200 -1.98 -9.33 -7.77
C SER A 200 -2.28 -7.97 -8.41
N ASN A 201 -1.37 -7.48 -9.25
CA ASN A 201 -1.52 -6.24 -10.00
C ASN A 201 -1.85 -5.00 -9.12
N ILE A 202 -0.92 -4.05 -9.03
CA ILE A 202 -1.35 -2.66 -9.22
C ILE A 202 -1.99 -2.66 -10.60
N ASN A 203 -3.31 -2.83 -10.61
CA ASN A 203 -4.12 -3.01 -11.79
C ASN A 203 -4.19 -1.61 -12.43
N CYS A 204 -3.12 -1.25 -13.15
CA CYS A 204 -3.12 -0.20 -14.16
C CYS A 204 -4.06 -0.68 -15.27
N GLY A 205 -5.36 -0.65 -14.95
CA GLY A 205 -6.52 -1.10 -15.72
C GLY A 205 -6.28 -2.24 -16.70
N PHE A 206 -6.47 -3.50 -16.31
CA PHE A 206 -7.18 -4.51 -17.10
C PHE A 206 -7.57 -5.66 -16.17
N ASP A 207 -8.80 -5.59 -15.63
CA ASP A 207 -9.49 -6.68 -14.94
C ASP A 207 -9.56 -7.90 -15.87
N SER A 208 -8.59 -8.80 -15.73
CA SER A 208 -8.47 -10.03 -16.54
C SER A 208 -8.80 -11.29 -15.73
N ASP A 209 -9.11 -11.15 -14.45
CA ASP A 209 -9.47 -12.28 -13.59
C ASP A 209 -11.00 -12.47 -13.61
N LYS A 210 -11.56 -12.70 -14.80
CA LYS A 210 -12.85 -13.38 -14.90
C LYS A 210 -12.58 -14.89 -14.94
N PRO A 211 -13.18 -15.69 -14.05
CA PRO A 211 -13.26 -17.12 -14.26
C PRO A 211 -14.12 -17.38 -15.51
N ASN A 212 -13.62 -18.24 -16.41
CA ASN A 212 -14.45 -18.87 -17.45
C ASN A 212 -15.48 -19.79 -16.80
#